data_AF-A0A522XRP5-F1
#
_entry.id   AF-A0A522XRP5-F1
#
_cell.length_a   1.000
_cell.length_b   1.000
_cell.length_c   1.000
_cell.angle_alpha   90.00
_cell.angle_beta   90.00
_cell.angle_gamma   90.00
#
_symmetry.space_group_name_H-M   'P 1'
#
loop_
_entity.id
_entity.type
_entity.pdbx_description
1 polymer ?
#
loop_
_entity_poly.entity_id
_entity_poly.type
_entity_poly.pdbx_seq_one_letter_code
_entity_poly.pdbx_strand_id
1 'polypeptide(L)'
;MTRLDQHMDLKSPRRIILVSIFVVLITVVIFAGSSAISFIISPSKNIQTTSIDNTITSKAVQPNQGHAHAAIMVFVNDRAVDFSNEKYQDQDILTHFENGDGVTLHNHSRKAWLGMFFQTLNMTLAKNCLTLNNGSSYCSDFDNQVSFLVNGRQNSQFQHYVPKDGDRILLRYGNPEKIKTELDILNAMEIKRT
;
A
#
# COMPACT_ATOMS: atom_id res chain seq x y z
N MET A 1 27.32 -56.65 31.71
CA MET A 1 27.55 -55.67 30.64
C MET A 1 26.36 -55.71 29.70
N THR A 2 25.34 -54.90 29.99
CA THR A 2 24.25 -54.53 29.07
C THR A 2 23.54 -53.31 29.67
N ARG A 3 23.50 -52.25 28.86
CA ARG A 3 22.89 -50.93 29.02
C ARG A 3 21.37 -51.03 28.90
N LEU A 4 20.59 -50.16 29.58
CA LEU A 4 19.22 -49.68 29.27
C LEU A 4 18.59 -49.15 30.57
N ASP A 5 17.74 -48.14 30.63
CA ASP A 5 17.62 -46.83 29.99
C ASP A 5 16.71 -46.04 30.96
N GLN A 6 16.94 -44.74 31.11
CA GLN A 6 16.12 -43.88 31.94
C GLN A 6 14.73 -43.69 31.29
N HIS A 7 13.67 -44.10 31.97
CA HIS A 7 12.29 -43.87 31.54
C HIS A 7 11.73 -42.61 32.25
N MET A 8 11.79 -41.48 31.57
CA MET A 8 10.94 -40.32 31.84
C MET A 8 9.61 -40.54 31.14
N ASP A 9 8.49 -40.61 31.88
CA ASP A 9 7.16 -40.61 31.28
C ASP A 9 6.39 -39.35 31.73
N LEU A 10 6.20 -38.44 30.79
CA LEU A 10 5.51 -37.17 30.93
C LEU A 10 4.01 -37.38 30.69
N LYS A 11 3.26 -37.23 31.78
CA LYS A 11 1.79 -37.16 31.88
C LYS A 11 1.18 -36.26 30.79
N SER A 12 0.37 -36.85 29.90
CA SER A 12 -0.56 -36.10 29.04
C SER A 12 -2.01 -36.26 29.52
N PRO A 13 -2.76 -35.16 29.70
CA PRO A 13 -4.21 -35.24 29.79
C PRO A 13 -4.89 -34.80 28.48
N ARG A 14 -5.86 -35.62 28.11
CA ARG A 14 -6.62 -35.68 26.86
C ARG A 14 -7.51 -34.45 26.65
N ARG A 15 -7.65 -34.05 25.38
CA ARG A 15 -8.65 -33.11 24.86
C ARG A 15 -10.07 -33.60 25.17
N ILE A 16 -10.94 -32.73 25.71
CA ILE A 16 -12.40 -32.94 25.74
C ILE A 16 -13.07 -31.64 25.27
N ILE A 17 -13.80 -31.75 24.16
CA ILE A 17 -14.66 -30.74 23.53
C ILE A 17 -16.05 -30.81 24.19
N LEU A 18 -16.85 -29.73 24.10
CA LEU A 18 -18.25 -29.51 24.57
C LEU A 18 -18.30 -28.86 25.96
N VAL A 19 -18.84 -27.65 26.17
CA VAL A 19 -20.28 -27.33 26.12
C VAL A 19 -20.51 -25.84 25.80
N SER A 20 -21.44 -25.61 24.88
CA SER A 20 -21.99 -24.33 24.44
C SER A 20 -23.09 -23.82 25.38
N ILE A 21 -23.35 -22.50 25.35
CA ILE A 21 -24.58 -21.82 25.86
C ILE A 21 -24.62 -21.60 27.38
N PHE A 22 -23.90 -20.60 27.92
CA PHE A 22 -24.24 -20.02 29.23
C PHE A 22 -23.76 -18.56 29.44
N VAL A 23 -23.43 -17.81 28.38
CA VAL A 23 -22.87 -16.44 28.50
C VAL A 23 -23.91 -15.33 28.26
N VAL A 24 -25.14 -15.66 27.86
CA VAL A 24 -26.11 -14.65 27.38
C VAL A 24 -26.98 -14.02 28.49
N LEU A 25 -26.89 -14.46 29.75
CA LEU A 25 -27.92 -14.08 30.76
C LEU A 25 -27.43 -13.34 32.02
N ILE A 26 -26.16 -12.95 32.16
CA ILE A 26 -25.65 -12.41 33.44
C ILE A 26 -25.24 -10.93 33.44
N THR A 27 -25.23 -10.20 32.32
CA THR A 27 -24.83 -8.77 32.36
C THR A 27 -25.99 -7.76 32.29
N VAL A 28 -27.24 -8.21 32.36
CA VAL A 28 -28.44 -7.34 32.30
C VAL A 28 -28.74 -6.58 33.61
N VAL A 29 -27.99 -6.75 34.70
CA VAL A 29 -28.39 -6.12 35.98
C VAL A 29 -27.21 -5.66 36.81
N ILE A 30 -26.41 -4.68 36.35
CA ILE A 30 -25.71 -3.75 37.26
C ILE A 30 -25.56 -2.42 36.53
N PHE A 31 -26.37 -1.43 36.86
CA PHE A 31 -25.97 -0.04 37.16
C PHE A 31 -27.23 0.80 37.41
N ALA A 32 -27.83 0.61 38.58
CA ALA A 32 -28.58 1.66 39.24
C ALA A 32 -27.62 2.38 40.20
N GLY A 33 -27.44 3.69 40.06
CA GLY A 33 -26.58 4.45 40.98
C GLY A 33 -26.29 5.90 40.58
N SER A 34 -27.28 6.76 40.78
CA SER A 34 -27.21 8.14 41.31
C SER A 34 -26.00 9.04 40.99
N SER A 35 -26.23 10.18 40.32
CA SER A 35 -25.88 11.53 40.81
C SER A 35 -26.31 12.64 39.84
N ALA A 36 -26.79 13.74 40.42
CA ALA A 36 -27.37 14.89 39.72
C ALA A 36 -26.42 15.54 38.72
N ILE A 37 -26.94 15.89 37.53
CA ILE A 37 -26.35 16.93 36.68
C ILE A 37 -27.43 17.98 36.44
N SER A 38 -27.18 19.17 36.98
CA SER A 38 -27.98 20.37 36.83
C SER A 38 -28.07 20.76 35.35
N PHE A 39 -29.29 20.85 34.82
CA PHE A 39 -29.54 21.38 33.49
C PHE A 39 -29.46 22.92 33.55
N ILE A 40 -28.30 23.48 33.17
CA ILE A 40 -28.19 24.93 32.94
C ILE A 40 -28.61 25.24 31.51
N ILE A 41 -29.79 25.84 31.37
CA ILE A 41 -30.22 26.49 30.13
C ILE A 41 -29.32 27.71 29.93
N SER A 42 -28.34 27.60 29.04
CA SER A 42 -27.67 28.79 28.52
C SER A 42 -28.67 29.54 27.63
N PRO A 43 -28.85 30.87 27.76
CA PRO A 43 -29.66 31.60 26.81
C PRO A 43 -28.95 31.55 25.46
N SER A 44 -29.65 31.03 24.46
CA SER A 44 -29.26 31.07 23.05
C SER A 44 -28.88 32.51 22.69
N LYS A 45 -27.58 32.78 22.55
CA LYS A 45 -27.10 34.01 21.92
C LYS A 45 -27.39 33.88 20.43
N ASN A 46 -28.54 34.42 20.05
CA ASN A 46 -28.80 35.14 18.81
C ASN A 46 -27.93 34.69 17.61
N ILE A 47 -28.38 33.65 16.91
CA ILE A 47 -27.86 33.35 15.58
C ILE A 47 -28.39 34.45 14.66
N GLN A 48 -27.59 35.49 14.50
CA GLN A 48 -27.75 36.47 13.45
C GLN A 48 -27.66 35.70 12.12
N THR A 49 -28.79 35.64 11.42
CA THR A 49 -28.89 35.07 10.07
C THR A 49 -28.10 35.97 9.12
N THR A 50 -26.78 35.81 9.10
CA THR A 50 -25.97 36.33 8.00
C THR A 50 -26.18 35.39 6.84
N SER A 51 -26.80 35.91 5.78
CA SER A 51 -26.89 35.28 4.47
C SER A 51 -25.57 34.58 4.14
N ILE A 52 -25.62 33.25 4.10
CA ILE A 52 -24.53 32.47 3.52
C ILE A 52 -24.62 32.77 2.03
N ASP A 53 -23.79 33.72 1.61
CA ASP A 53 -23.45 33.90 0.21
C ASP A 53 -22.96 32.52 -0.29
N ASN A 54 -23.65 31.96 -1.29
CA ASN A 54 -23.32 30.68 -1.92
C ASN A 54 -22.03 30.77 -2.75
N THR A 55 -21.07 31.56 -2.28
CA THR A 55 -19.68 31.58 -2.69
C THR A 55 -18.87 30.65 -1.79
N ILE A 56 -19.41 29.46 -1.49
CA ILE A 56 -18.53 28.29 -1.42
C ILE A 56 -18.23 27.97 -2.87
N THR A 57 -17.35 28.77 -3.48
CA THR A 57 -16.40 28.24 -4.44
C THR A 57 -15.94 26.95 -3.81
N SER A 58 -16.24 25.82 -4.45
CA SER A 58 -15.61 24.55 -4.17
C SER A 58 -14.16 24.87 -3.87
N LYS A 59 -13.79 24.87 -2.59
CA LYS A 59 -12.40 24.84 -2.22
C LYS A 59 -12.04 23.45 -2.68
N ALA A 60 -11.64 23.37 -3.97
CA ALA A 60 -10.95 22.25 -4.54
C ALA A 60 -10.02 21.82 -3.42
N VAL A 61 -10.20 20.58 -2.95
CA VAL A 61 -9.27 19.98 -2.02
C VAL A 61 -7.91 20.28 -2.63
N GLN A 62 -7.18 21.19 -1.99
CA GLN A 62 -5.94 21.71 -2.56
C GLN A 62 -5.04 20.48 -2.75
N PRO A 63 -4.65 20.13 -3.99
CA PRO A 63 -3.91 18.91 -4.24
C PRO A 63 -2.42 19.08 -3.86
N ASN A 64 -2.14 19.65 -2.68
CA ASN A 64 -0.81 20.05 -2.26
C ASN A 64 -0.38 19.39 -0.94
N GLN A 65 -1.08 18.34 -0.50
CA GLN A 65 -0.71 17.58 0.70
C GLN A 65 -0.33 16.14 0.34
N GLY A 66 0.56 15.97 -0.64
CA GLY A 66 1.11 14.65 -0.99
C GLY A 66 1.05 14.24 -2.46
N HIS A 67 0.73 15.17 -3.36
CA HIS A 67 0.68 14.89 -4.79
C HIS A 67 2.09 14.86 -5.37
N ALA A 68 2.45 13.74 -5.96
CA ALA A 68 3.73 13.48 -6.59
C ALA A 68 3.47 12.80 -7.94
N HIS A 69 4.18 13.25 -8.97
CA HIS A 69 4.22 12.58 -10.27
C HIS A 69 5.62 12.01 -10.45
N ALA A 70 5.71 10.70 -10.64
CA ALA A 70 6.99 10.01 -10.84
C ALA A 70 6.95 9.24 -12.17
N ALA A 71 8.06 9.17 -12.88
CA ALA A 71 8.20 8.21 -13.97
C ALA A 71 8.52 6.84 -13.37
N ILE A 72 7.76 5.81 -13.72
CA ILE A 72 8.07 4.43 -13.36
C ILE A 72 8.13 3.57 -14.62
N MET A 73 9.15 2.72 -14.71
CA MET A 73 9.17 1.64 -15.69
C MET A 73 9.50 0.33 -15.00
N VAL A 74 8.74 -0.71 -15.38
CA VAL A 74 8.96 -2.08 -14.92
C VAL A 74 9.45 -2.92 -16.08
N PHE A 75 10.64 -3.52 -15.97
CA PHE A 75 11.19 -4.41 -17.00
C PHE A 75 11.26 -5.85 -16.51
N VAL A 76 10.91 -6.80 -17.37
CA VAL A 76 11.10 -8.24 -17.16
C VAL A 76 11.77 -8.81 -18.40
N ASN A 77 12.97 -9.35 -18.25
CA ASN A 77 13.77 -9.89 -19.35
C ASN A 77 13.87 -8.91 -20.53
N ASP A 78 14.29 -7.67 -20.22
CA ASP A 78 14.51 -6.57 -21.16
C ASP A 78 13.25 -6.05 -21.89
N ARG A 79 12.06 -6.48 -21.46
CA ARG A 79 10.77 -6.00 -21.97
C ARG A 79 10.06 -5.17 -20.92
N ALA A 80 9.66 -3.96 -21.28
CA ALA A 80 8.84 -3.11 -20.44
C ALA A 80 7.44 -3.71 -20.30
N VAL A 81 6.90 -3.73 -19.08
CA VAL A 81 5.48 -3.97 -18.83
C VAL A 81 4.71 -2.78 -19.35
N ASP A 82 3.72 -3.04 -20.20
CA ASP A 82 2.87 -2.01 -20.77
C ASP A 82 1.72 -1.66 -19.82
N PHE A 83 1.93 -0.62 -19.01
CA PHE A 83 0.90 -0.12 -18.10
C PHE A 83 -0.14 0.79 -18.78
N SER A 84 0.01 1.13 -20.07
CA SER A 84 -1.00 1.95 -20.79
C SER A 84 -2.33 1.22 -21.01
N ASN A 85 -2.32 -0.11 -20.87
CA ASN A 85 -3.51 -0.92 -21.01
C ASN A 85 -4.56 -0.59 -19.93
N GLU A 86 -5.83 -0.50 -20.34
CA GLU A 86 -6.98 -0.15 -19.49
C GLU A 86 -7.03 -0.89 -18.14
N LYS A 87 -6.63 -2.17 -18.10
CA LYS A 87 -6.61 -2.96 -16.86
C LYS A 87 -5.67 -2.44 -15.76
N TYR A 88 -4.77 -1.52 -16.07
CA TYR A 88 -3.84 -0.91 -15.12
C TYR A 88 -4.17 0.56 -14.84
N GLN A 89 -5.15 1.13 -15.55
CA GLN A 89 -5.55 2.53 -15.44
C GLN A 89 -6.57 2.70 -14.32
N ASP A 90 -6.48 3.80 -13.57
CA ASP A 90 -7.46 4.22 -12.55
C ASP A 90 -7.83 3.15 -11.50
N GLN A 91 -6.89 2.27 -11.14
CA GLN A 91 -7.13 1.13 -10.25
C GLN A 91 -7.27 1.49 -8.77
N ASP A 92 -6.81 2.68 -8.35
CA ASP A 92 -6.88 3.16 -6.97
C ASP A 92 -6.86 4.69 -6.90
N ILE A 93 -7.52 5.27 -5.90
CA ILE A 93 -7.63 6.73 -5.76
C ILE A 93 -6.36 7.39 -5.18
N LEU A 94 -5.48 6.62 -4.55
CA LEU A 94 -4.26 7.13 -3.92
C LEU A 94 -3.07 7.05 -4.86
N THR A 95 -2.94 5.98 -5.63
CA THR A 95 -1.84 5.82 -6.58
C THR A 95 -2.26 5.04 -7.82
N HIS A 96 -2.16 5.67 -8.98
CA HIS A 96 -2.64 5.09 -10.24
C HIS A 96 -1.89 5.62 -11.46
N PHE A 97 -2.13 4.94 -12.58
CA PHE A 97 -1.90 5.45 -13.93
C PHE A 97 -3.23 5.98 -14.49
N GLU A 98 -3.19 6.95 -15.39
CA GLU A 98 -4.41 7.52 -15.99
C GLU A 98 -4.21 7.92 -17.47
N ASN A 99 -5.32 8.11 -18.18
CA ASN A 99 -5.35 8.62 -19.55
C ASN A 99 -4.52 7.81 -20.57
N GLY A 100 -4.33 6.51 -20.33
CA GLY A 100 -3.50 5.64 -21.15
C GLY A 100 -2.00 5.93 -21.01
N ASP A 101 -1.57 6.72 -20.02
CA ASP A 101 -0.16 6.87 -19.69
C ASP A 101 0.29 5.71 -18.80
N GLY A 102 1.18 4.86 -19.32
CA GLY A 102 1.75 3.74 -18.58
C GLY A 102 3.06 4.05 -17.86
N VAL A 103 3.44 5.32 -17.76
CA VAL A 103 4.76 5.75 -17.29
C VAL A 103 4.65 6.70 -16.12
N THR A 104 3.76 7.69 -16.22
CA THR A 104 3.52 8.65 -15.13
C THR A 104 2.72 7.99 -14.03
N LEU A 105 3.34 7.75 -12.89
CA LEU A 105 2.68 7.32 -11.66
C LEU A 105 2.16 8.55 -10.92
N HIS A 106 0.84 8.67 -10.82
CA HIS A 106 0.18 9.71 -10.04
C HIS A 106 0.04 9.21 -8.60
N ASN A 107 0.70 9.85 -7.65
CA ASN A 107 0.58 9.53 -6.23
C ASN A 107 -0.04 10.71 -5.48
N HIS A 108 -1.24 10.54 -4.94
CA HIS A 108 -2.00 11.55 -4.22
C HIS A 108 -1.78 11.48 -2.69
N SER A 109 -0.90 10.61 -2.20
CA SER A 109 -0.71 10.35 -0.75
C SER A 109 0.74 10.13 -0.34
N ARG A 110 1.17 10.83 0.72
CA ARG A 110 2.49 10.62 1.36
C ARG A 110 2.64 9.26 2.07
N LYS A 111 1.56 8.48 2.15
CA LYS A 111 1.56 7.15 2.77
C LYS A 111 1.45 6.03 1.75
N ALA A 112 1.17 6.34 0.49
CA ALA A 112 1.05 5.33 -0.55
C ALA A 112 2.44 4.86 -1.00
N TRP A 113 2.88 3.73 -0.48
CA TRP A 113 4.11 3.07 -0.91
C TRP A 113 3.87 2.14 -2.11
N LEU A 114 4.93 1.86 -2.88
CA LEU A 114 4.86 1.07 -4.11
C LEU A 114 4.21 -0.31 -3.94
N GLY A 115 4.42 -0.97 -2.79
CA GLY A 115 3.76 -2.24 -2.48
C GLY A 115 2.22 -2.19 -2.50
N MET A 116 1.60 -1.13 -1.98
CA MET A 116 0.14 -0.97 -2.04
C MET A 116 -0.31 -0.73 -3.47
N PHE A 117 0.43 0.11 -4.21
CA PHE A 117 0.17 0.32 -5.63
C PHE A 117 0.27 -0.99 -6.44
N PHE A 118 1.31 -1.80 -6.27
CA PHE A 118 1.38 -3.07 -6.99
C PHE A 118 0.24 -4.02 -6.61
N GLN A 119 -0.21 -4.02 -5.36
CA GLN A 119 -1.36 -4.83 -4.95
C GLN A 119 -2.66 -4.45 -5.67
N THR A 120 -2.88 -3.16 -5.98
CA THR A 120 -4.08 -2.73 -6.74
C THR A 120 -4.07 -3.27 -8.16
N LEU A 121 -2.88 -3.55 -8.71
CA LEU A 121 -2.69 -4.18 -10.02
C LEU A 121 -2.67 -5.71 -9.99
N ASN A 122 -3.00 -6.34 -8.85
CA ASN A 122 -2.81 -7.78 -8.59
C ASN A 122 -1.34 -8.25 -8.78
N MET A 123 -0.39 -7.35 -8.51
CA MET A 123 1.05 -7.60 -8.57
C MET A 123 1.64 -7.62 -7.16
N THR A 124 2.86 -8.11 -7.01
CA THR A 124 3.58 -8.06 -5.72
C THR A 124 5.04 -7.72 -5.93
N LEU A 125 5.55 -6.80 -5.13
CA LEU A 125 6.96 -6.44 -5.05
C LEU A 125 7.51 -6.92 -3.71
N ALA A 126 8.57 -7.70 -3.76
CA ALA A 126 9.42 -8.04 -2.62
C ALA A 126 10.88 -7.70 -2.96
N LYS A 127 11.75 -7.69 -1.95
CA LYS A 127 13.19 -7.40 -2.12
C LYS A 127 13.87 -8.25 -3.18
N ASN A 128 13.43 -9.49 -3.37
CA ASN A 128 14.06 -10.47 -4.25
C ASN A 128 13.11 -11.06 -5.29
N CYS A 129 11.84 -10.61 -5.37
CA CYS A 129 10.85 -11.19 -6.26
C CYS A 129 9.87 -10.12 -6.77
N LEU A 130 9.52 -10.20 -8.05
CA LEU A 130 8.45 -9.46 -8.68
C LEU A 130 7.41 -10.45 -9.23
N THR A 131 6.16 -10.33 -8.79
CA THR A 131 5.03 -11.12 -9.31
C THR A 131 4.13 -10.23 -10.14
N LEU A 132 3.87 -10.63 -11.39
CA LEU A 132 2.98 -9.92 -12.30
C LEU A 132 1.52 -10.32 -12.09
N ASN A 133 0.60 -9.54 -12.67
CA ASN A 133 -0.85 -9.72 -12.55
C ASN A 133 -1.37 -11.06 -13.13
N ASN A 134 -0.57 -11.74 -13.94
CA ASN A 134 -0.86 -13.08 -14.47
C ASN A 134 -0.37 -14.22 -13.55
N GLY A 135 0.16 -13.90 -12.37
CA GLY A 135 0.71 -14.86 -11.40
C GLY A 135 2.16 -15.28 -11.65
N SER A 136 2.77 -14.90 -12.77
CA SER A 136 4.18 -15.20 -13.04
C SER A 136 5.08 -14.48 -12.05
N SER A 137 5.99 -15.22 -11.42
CA SER A 137 6.91 -14.69 -10.41
C SER A 137 8.36 -14.78 -10.88
N TYR A 138 9.08 -13.67 -10.73
CA TYR A 138 10.44 -13.49 -11.18
C TYR A 138 11.32 -13.14 -9.99
N CYS A 139 12.10 -14.12 -9.53
CA CYS A 139 12.93 -13.99 -8.33
C CYS A 139 14.41 -14.00 -8.68
N SER A 140 15.19 -13.17 -7.99
CA SER A 140 16.64 -13.11 -8.12
C SER A 140 17.30 -14.48 -7.98
N ASP A 141 18.25 -14.76 -8.87
CA ASP A 141 19.13 -15.92 -8.86
C ASP A 141 20.58 -15.49 -9.20
N PHE A 142 21.40 -16.41 -9.71
CA PHE A 142 22.79 -16.13 -10.07
C PHE A 142 22.93 -15.27 -11.33
N ASP A 143 22.04 -15.45 -12.31
CA ASP A 143 22.14 -14.83 -13.63
C ASP A 143 21.20 -13.61 -13.76
N ASN A 144 20.10 -13.62 -13.02
CA ASN A 144 19.05 -12.61 -13.10
C ASN A 144 18.79 -11.98 -11.74
N GLN A 145 18.61 -10.66 -11.73
CA GLN A 145 18.38 -9.92 -10.49
C GLN A 145 17.15 -9.04 -10.57
N VAL A 146 16.35 -9.06 -9.50
CA VAL A 146 15.42 -7.97 -9.18
C VAL A 146 16.24 -6.78 -8.69
N SER A 147 16.17 -5.66 -9.40
CA SER A 147 16.82 -4.40 -9.03
C SER A 147 15.80 -3.29 -8.90
N PHE A 148 15.91 -2.50 -7.84
CA PHE A 148 15.09 -1.32 -7.59
C PHE A 148 15.98 -0.09 -7.50
N LEU A 149 15.80 0.83 -8.45
CA LEU A 149 16.57 2.05 -8.55
C LEU A 149 15.65 3.26 -8.55
N VAL A 150 16.08 4.29 -7.84
CA VAL A 150 15.42 5.59 -7.79
C VAL A 150 16.45 6.63 -8.18
N ASN A 151 16.15 7.43 -9.21
CA ASN A 151 17.03 8.46 -9.75
C ASN A 151 18.43 7.91 -10.08
N GLY A 152 18.46 6.73 -10.70
CA GLY A 152 19.68 6.02 -11.11
C GLY A 152 20.48 5.36 -9.97
N ARG A 153 19.98 5.37 -8.73
CA ARG A 153 20.67 4.79 -7.57
C ARG A 153 19.90 3.62 -6.98
N GLN A 154 20.60 2.55 -6.64
CA GLN A 154 20.06 1.41 -5.90
C GLN A 154 19.32 1.90 -4.64
N ASN A 155 18.11 1.39 -4.43
CA ASN A 155 17.27 1.72 -3.30
C ASN A 155 16.84 0.43 -2.59
N SER A 156 16.97 0.38 -1.26
CA SER A 156 16.71 -0.82 -0.47
C SER A 156 15.30 -0.88 0.14
N GLN A 157 14.44 0.11 -0.11
CA GLN A 157 13.10 0.17 0.46
C GLN A 157 12.09 -0.72 -0.28
N PHE A 158 12.30 -1.00 -1.57
CA PHE A 158 11.42 -1.84 -2.41
C PHE A 158 9.94 -1.51 -2.20
N GLN A 159 9.13 -2.46 -1.71
CA GLN A 159 7.70 -2.28 -1.53
C GLN A 159 7.33 -1.16 -0.54
N HIS A 160 8.25 -0.77 0.35
CA HIS A 160 8.03 0.27 1.35
C HIS A 160 8.43 1.67 0.87
N TYR A 161 8.89 1.80 -0.38
CA TYR A 161 9.24 3.09 -0.95
C TYR A 161 8.01 3.93 -1.26
N VAL A 162 8.01 5.19 -0.83
CA VAL A 162 6.97 6.18 -1.17
C VAL A 162 7.49 7.09 -2.29
N PRO A 163 6.87 7.08 -3.48
CA PRO A 163 7.25 7.96 -4.59
C PRO A 163 7.18 9.44 -4.23
N LYS A 164 8.16 10.22 -4.71
CA LYS A 164 8.22 11.68 -4.58
C LYS A 164 8.12 12.33 -5.97
N ASP A 165 7.73 13.61 -5.99
CA ASP A 165 7.57 14.33 -7.24
C ASP A 165 8.89 14.40 -8.02
N GLY A 166 8.82 14.07 -9.30
CA GLY A 166 9.96 14.05 -10.21
C GLY A 166 10.85 12.81 -10.12
N ASP A 167 10.55 11.85 -9.24
CA ASP A 167 11.33 10.62 -9.16
C ASP A 167 11.28 9.85 -10.48
N ARG A 168 12.41 9.25 -10.84
CA ARG A 168 12.54 8.26 -11.92
C ARG A 168 12.84 6.91 -11.31
N ILE A 169 11.86 6.01 -11.39
CA ILE A 169 11.84 4.72 -10.73
C ILE A 169 12.02 3.60 -11.75
N LEU A 170 13.11 2.85 -11.62
CA LEU A 170 13.33 1.62 -12.37
C LEU A 170 13.14 0.43 -11.42
N LEU A 171 12.16 -0.41 -11.72
CA LEU A 171 12.05 -1.74 -11.12
C LEU A 171 12.26 -2.76 -12.23
N ARG A 172 13.19 -3.71 -12.05
CA ARG A 172 13.50 -4.62 -13.15
C ARG A 172 13.92 -5.99 -12.71
N TYR A 173 13.66 -7.00 -13.53
CA TYR A 173 14.17 -8.36 -13.43
C TYR A 173 14.90 -8.76 -14.72
N GLY A 174 16.11 -9.32 -14.58
CA GLY A 174 16.89 -9.91 -15.68
C GLY A 174 18.40 -9.75 -15.48
N ASN A 175 19.17 -9.89 -16.56
CA ASN A 175 20.64 -9.69 -16.56
C ASN A 175 21.00 -8.23 -16.17
N PRO A 176 21.77 -7.99 -15.08
CA PRO A 176 22.14 -6.65 -14.60
C PRO A 176 22.84 -5.73 -15.62
N GLU A 177 23.48 -6.28 -16.66
CA GLU A 177 24.15 -5.50 -17.70
C GLU A 177 23.20 -4.55 -18.45
N LYS A 178 21.90 -4.83 -18.42
CA LYS A 178 20.85 -4.07 -19.12
C LYS A 178 20.39 -2.83 -18.37
N ILE A 179 20.74 -2.69 -17.09
CA ILE A 179 20.31 -1.59 -16.23
C ILE A 179 20.62 -0.23 -16.84
N LYS A 180 21.80 -0.05 -17.45
CA LYS A 180 22.18 1.23 -18.05
C LYS A 180 21.23 1.63 -19.17
N THR A 181 20.96 0.72 -20.09
CA THR A 181 20.04 0.96 -21.21
C THR A 181 18.61 1.22 -20.73
N GLU A 182 18.12 0.47 -19.74
CA GLU A 182 16.79 0.66 -19.18
C GLU A 182 16.66 2.01 -18.44
N LEU A 183 17.71 2.45 -17.74
CA LEU A 183 17.77 3.79 -17.15
C LEU A 183 17.76 4.89 -18.21
N ASP A 184 18.49 4.72 -19.31
CA ASP A 184 18.51 5.70 -20.40
C ASP A 184 17.11 5.86 -21.02
N ILE A 185 16.39 4.75 -21.21
CA ILE A 185 14.98 4.77 -21.67
C ILE A 185 14.11 5.50 -20.64
N LEU A 186 14.16 5.11 -19.37
CA LEU A 186 13.39 5.74 -18.30
C LEU A 186 13.67 7.25 -18.19
N ASN A 187 14.92 7.67 -18.36
CA ASN A 187 15.33 9.08 -18.27
C ASN A 187 14.83 9.92 -19.45
N ALA A 188 14.56 9.30 -20.60
CA ALA A 188 13.99 9.96 -21.75
C ALA A 188 12.47 10.17 -21.65
N MET A 189 11.79 9.45 -20.74
CA MET A 189 10.35 9.57 -20.59
C MET A 189 9.93 10.90 -19.96
N GLU A 190 8.83 11.45 -20.46
CA GLU A 190 8.15 12.62 -19.89
C GLU A 190 7.36 12.23 -18.64
N ILE A 191 7.33 13.11 -17.65
CA ILE A 191 6.46 13.00 -16.47
C ILE A 191 5.31 13.98 -16.70
N LYS A 192 4.11 13.46 -16.94
CA LYS A 192 2.90 14.28 -17.04
C LYS A 192 2.44 14.67 -15.63
N ARG A 193 1.75 15.81 -15.51
CA ARG A 193 1.33 16.36 -14.20
C ARG A 193 -0.16 16.69 -14.15
N THR A 194 -0.94 16.18 -15.09
CA THR A 194 -2.27 16.67 -15.45
C THR A 194 -3.17 15.55 -15.91
#